data_AF-A0A1B6ETX4-F1
#
_entry.id   AF-A0A1B6ETX4-F1
#
_cell.length_a   1.000
_cell.length_b   1.000
_cell.length_c   1.000
_cell.angle_alpha   90.00
_cell.angle_beta   90.00
_cell.angle_gamma   90.00
#
_symmetry.space_group_name_H-M   'P 1'
#
loop_
_entity.id
_entity.type
_entity.pdbx_description
1 polymer ?
#
loop_
_entity_poly.entity_id
_entity_poly.type
_entity_poly.pdbx_seq_one_letter_code
_entity_poly.pdbx_strand_id
1 'polypeptide(L)'
;MEQRLLSLYRRRASELTSRRRQDMRDQAEELAVSTKNTATKRDDLQVRRAAEREGRRIRRMKAREAKSIQKHVEGMSSDDEITEMESAMLRTQKEQIENDARHVFEDALDEFSTIPGVLQRFDLWKRTDRDAYSEAYVHLCLPKALGPLIRLKILFWSPFNEGGLDLDETRWNQQLLLYNIRDNETEDLLRADPDLELVPKCVEKIIIPKLDQLVGVQWDPMSRSQSLTLVNVVTKLLQDYPTLGPNSKAFTLLINNIAEKMKEAVDNDVFIPIYPRTIMDGRMSAFFQRQFACAVKLLSNIVRWQGLLSEEIICEIALDSLLNRYLLMAIRISDATEAAVKCHMVGSVLPRVWLHSGHTPSQLMPLLNQVKTISQQLDVNKPLSRDALEKLSGLLKAAP
;
A
#
# COMPACT_ATOMS: atom_id res chain seq x y z
N MET A 1 -8.23 -20.63 -12.58
CA MET A 1 -8.33 -19.23 -13.07
C MET A 1 -7.70 -18.22 -12.12
N GLU A 2 -8.02 -18.22 -10.83
CA GLU A 2 -7.43 -17.25 -9.88
C GLU A 2 -5.90 -17.25 -9.91
N GLN A 3 -5.25 -18.42 -9.91
CA GLN A 3 -3.78 -18.50 -10.01
C GLN A 3 -3.23 -17.90 -11.31
N ARG A 4 -3.96 -18.02 -12.43
CA ARG A 4 -3.60 -17.33 -13.68
C ARG A 4 -3.71 -15.82 -13.51
N LEU A 5 -4.76 -15.32 -12.88
CA LEU A 5 -4.89 -13.87 -12.65
C LEU A 5 -3.82 -13.34 -11.68
N LEU A 6 -3.55 -14.07 -10.59
CA LEU A 6 -2.50 -13.73 -9.63
C LEU A 6 -1.11 -13.74 -10.28
N SER A 7 -0.83 -14.64 -11.23
CA SER A 7 0.45 -14.66 -11.95
C SER A 7 0.59 -13.47 -12.89
N LEU A 8 -0.48 -13.04 -13.57
CA LEU A 8 -0.50 -11.82 -14.39
C LEU A 8 -0.18 -10.59 -13.55
N TYR A 9 -0.83 -10.49 -12.39
CA TYR A 9 -0.62 -9.42 -11.43
C TYR A 9 0.80 -9.42 -10.86
N ARG A 10 1.32 -10.58 -10.44
CA ARG A 10 2.69 -10.74 -9.95
C ARG A 10 3.72 -10.33 -10.99
N ARG A 11 3.55 -10.76 -12.25
CA ARG A 11 4.46 -10.40 -13.34
C ARG A 11 4.53 -8.89 -13.49
N ARG A 12 3.38 -8.22 -13.57
CA ARG A 12 3.31 -6.76 -13.71
C ARG A 12 3.97 -6.04 -12.53
N ALA A 13 3.63 -6.42 -11.29
CA ALA A 13 4.20 -5.77 -10.10
C ALA A 13 5.72 -5.97 -10.01
N SER A 14 6.21 -7.16 -10.40
CA SER A 14 7.63 -7.48 -10.46
C SER A 14 8.37 -6.67 -11.53
N GLU A 15 7.78 -6.52 -12.72
CA GLU A 15 8.33 -5.70 -13.80
C GLU A 15 8.47 -4.23 -13.38
N LEU A 16 7.43 -3.65 -12.77
CA LEU A 16 7.47 -2.26 -12.26
C LEU A 16 8.53 -2.07 -11.16
N THR A 17 8.56 -2.99 -10.19
CA THR A 17 9.56 -2.96 -9.10
C THR A 17 10.98 -3.10 -9.65
N SER A 18 11.20 -4.07 -10.55
CA SER A 18 12.50 -4.32 -11.18
C SER A 18 12.96 -3.12 -12.02
N ARG A 19 12.04 -2.54 -12.82
CA ARG A 19 12.30 -1.33 -13.60
C ARG A 19 12.73 -0.18 -12.71
N ARG A 20 12.01 0.10 -11.61
CA ARG A 20 12.38 1.15 -10.65
C ARG A 20 13.77 0.93 -10.05
N ARG A 21 14.06 -0.30 -9.58
CA ARG A 21 15.36 -0.62 -8.98
C ARG A 21 16.48 -0.51 -10.00
N GLN A 22 16.24 -0.93 -11.24
CA GLN A 22 17.21 -0.80 -12.32
C GLN A 22 17.45 0.66 -12.70
N ASP A 23 16.41 1.48 -12.80
CA ASP A 23 16.51 2.91 -13.08
C ASP A 23 17.34 3.64 -12.02
N MET A 24 17.16 3.28 -10.74
CA MET A 24 17.95 3.83 -9.64
C MET A 24 19.42 3.43 -9.75
N ARG A 25 19.71 2.14 -10.00
CA ARG A 25 21.09 1.64 -10.16
C ARG A 25 21.79 2.28 -11.36
N ASP A 26 21.14 2.30 -12.53
CA ASP A 26 21.68 2.92 -13.74
C ASP A 26 22.01 4.39 -13.49
N GLN A 27 21.09 5.14 -12.87
CA GLN A 27 21.33 6.56 -12.58
C GLN A 27 22.47 6.77 -11.58
N ALA A 28 22.60 5.91 -10.56
CA ALA A 28 23.72 5.98 -9.62
C ALA A 28 25.07 5.71 -10.31
N GLU A 29 25.12 4.73 -11.21
CA GLU A 29 26.32 4.37 -11.97
C GLU A 29 26.70 5.46 -12.98
N GLU A 30 25.73 5.98 -13.75
CA GLU A 30 25.91 7.10 -14.69
C GLU A 30 26.59 8.30 -14.00
N LEU A 31 26.15 8.61 -12.79
CA LEU A 31 26.67 9.72 -12.01
C LEU A 31 28.04 9.42 -11.38
N ALA A 32 28.29 8.19 -10.92
CA ALA A 32 29.57 7.79 -10.37
C ALA A 32 30.70 7.78 -11.43
N VAL A 33 30.40 7.36 -12.66
CA VAL A 33 31.34 7.38 -13.79
C VAL A 33 31.62 8.81 -14.25
N SER A 34 30.60 9.68 -14.27
CA SER A 34 30.77 11.10 -14.62
C SER A 34 31.79 11.81 -13.72
N THR A 35 31.95 11.37 -12.47
CA THR A 35 32.94 11.93 -11.53
C THR A 35 34.38 11.45 -11.82
N LYS A 36 34.55 10.30 -12.48
CA LYS A 36 35.87 9.70 -12.74
C LYS A 36 36.51 10.14 -14.07
N ASN A 37 35.87 11.02 -14.86
CA ASN A 37 36.32 11.45 -16.20
C ASN A 37 36.70 10.28 -17.15
N THR A 38 36.19 9.08 -16.88
CA THR A 38 36.41 7.90 -17.72
C THR A 38 35.29 7.81 -18.75
N ALA A 39 35.62 7.99 -20.02
CA ALA A 39 34.69 7.74 -21.12
C ALA A 39 34.52 6.22 -21.32
N THR A 40 33.62 5.60 -20.56
CA THR A 40 33.16 4.25 -20.88
C THR A 40 32.19 4.30 -22.05
N LYS A 41 32.35 3.38 -23.02
CA LYS A 41 31.32 3.12 -24.04
C LYS A 41 30.05 2.73 -23.30
N ARG A 42 29.04 3.60 -23.32
CA ARG A 42 27.72 3.27 -22.79
C ARG A 42 27.09 2.24 -23.71
N ASP A 43 26.54 1.20 -23.11
CA ASP A 43 25.73 0.21 -23.82
C ASP A 43 24.48 0.90 -24.40
N ASP A 44 24.15 0.62 -25.66
CA ASP A 44 22.99 1.19 -26.34
C ASP A 44 21.68 0.91 -25.57
N LEU A 45 21.62 -0.23 -24.87
CA LEU A 45 20.50 -0.57 -23.99
C LEU A 45 20.39 0.37 -22.79
N GLN A 46 21.51 0.73 -22.15
CA GLN A 46 21.52 1.68 -21.03
C GLN A 46 21.05 3.07 -21.48
N VAL A 47 21.48 3.53 -22.66
CA VAL A 47 21.05 4.81 -23.22
C VAL A 47 19.53 4.84 -23.48
N ARG A 48 18.99 3.75 -24.04
CA ARG A 48 17.53 3.60 -24.24
C ARG A 48 16.76 3.64 -22.92
N ARG A 49 17.19 2.90 -21.89
CA ARG A 49 16.56 2.93 -20.56
C ARG A 49 16.61 4.33 -19.93
N ALA A 50 17.74 5.03 -20.06
CA ALA A 50 17.86 6.40 -19.56
C ALA A 50 16.90 7.38 -20.24
N ALA A 51 16.76 7.29 -21.56
CA ALA A 51 15.80 8.09 -22.31
C ALA A 51 14.35 7.77 -21.93
N GLU A 52 14.01 6.49 -21.74
CA GLU A 52 12.67 6.06 -21.35
C GLU A 52 12.30 6.54 -19.94
N ARG A 53 13.23 6.42 -18.99
CA ARG A 53 13.11 6.92 -17.62
C ARG A 53 12.85 8.42 -17.58
N GLU A 54 13.64 9.20 -18.31
CA GLU A 54 13.46 10.65 -18.39
C GLU A 54 12.17 11.03 -19.12
N GLY A 55 11.81 10.27 -20.15
CA GLY A 55 10.52 10.38 -20.84
C GLY A 55 9.32 10.20 -19.89
N ARG A 56 9.36 9.20 -18.99
CA ARG A 56 8.34 9.02 -17.93
C ARG A 56 8.26 10.24 -17.01
N ARG A 57 9.41 10.76 -16.57
CA ARG A 57 9.48 11.94 -15.68
C ARG A 57 8.90 13.19 -16.34
N ILE A 58 9.26 13.47 -17.59
CA ILE A 58 8.75 14.61 -18.35
C ILE A 58 7.24 14.50 -18.55
N ARG A 59 6.73 13.31 -18.90
CA ARG A 59 5.28 13.08 -19.02
C ARG A 59 4.55 13.38 -17.71
N ARG A 60 5.08 12.93 -16.57
CA ARG A 60 4.53 13.23 -15.23
C ARG A 60 4.60 14.71 -14.89
N MET A 61 5.64 15.42 -15.32
CA MET A 61 5.76 16.86 -15.12
C MET A 61 4.68 17.60 -15.93
N LYS A 62 4.58 17.33 -17.23
CA LYS A 62 3.56 17.94 -18.11
C LYS A 62 2.13 17.67 -17.65
N ALA A 63 1.83 16.44 -17.21
CA ALA A 63 0.52 16.09 -16.68
C ALA A 63 0.15 16.87 -15.41
N ARG A 64 1.14 17.29 -14.61
CA ARG A 64 0.95 18.12 -13.41
C ARG A 64 0.77 19.60 -13.76
N GLU A 65 1.54 20.10 -14.72
CA GLU A 65 1.39 21.46 -15.26
C GLU A 65 -0.01 21.66 -15.82
N ALA A 66 -0.53 20.69 -16.58
CA ALA A 66 -1.90 20.71 -17.10
C ALA A 66 -2.97 20.73 -15.99
N LYS A 67 -2.65 20.27 -14.78
CA LYS A 67 -3.53 20.29 -13.60
C LYS A 67 -3.25 21.46 -12.65
N SER A 68 -2.42 22.43 -13.05
CA SER A 68 -2.00 23.58 -12.22
C SER A 68 -1.37 23.20 -10.87
N ILE A 69 -0.72 22.03 -10.78
CA ILE A 69 -0.05 21.59 -9.56
C ILE A 69 1.37 22.18 -9.53
N GLN A 70 1.54 23.35 -8.91
CA GLN A 70 2.78 24.14 -8.99
C GLN A 70 3.90 23.76 -7.99
N LYS A 71 3.60 23.04 -6.88
CA LYS A 71 4.59 22.72 -5.83
C LYS A 71 4.77 21.20 -5.66
N HIS A 72 5.49 20.56 -6.57
CA HIS A 72 5.82 19.13 -6.45
C HIS A 72 7.32 18.92 -6.33
N VAL A 73 7.71 18.09 -5.35
CA VAL A 73 9.10 17.68 -5.13
C VAL A 73 9.39 16.41 -5.92
N GLU A 74 10.39 16.45 -6.80
CA GLU A 74 10.80 15.25 -7.53
C GLU A 74 11.17 14.10 -6.58
N GLY A 75 10.77 12.87 -6.91
CA GLY A 75 10.90 11.70 -6.04
C GLY A 75 9.62 11.36 -5.25
N MET A 76 8.67 12.30 -5.14
CA MET A 76 7.38 12.06 -4.48
C MET A 76 6.34 11.36 -5.38
N SER A 77 6.64 11.12 -6.65
CA SER A 77 5.76 10.40 -7.56
C SER A 77 5.94 8.88 -7.46
N SER A 78 4.86 8.12 -7.64
CA SER A 78 4.95 6.69 -7.99
C SER A 78 5.40 6.53 -9.45
N ASP A 79 5.97 5.38 -9.79
CA ASP A 79 6.37 4.99 -11.16
C ASP A 79 5.47 3.84 -11.64
N ASP A 80 4.15 4.05 -11.56
CA ASP A 80 3.11 3.04 -11.81
C ASP A 80 2.72 2.93 -13.30
N GLU A 81 3.35 3.73 -14.18
CA GLU A 81 2.98 3.82 -15.59
C GLU A 81 3.29 2.53 -16.36
N ILE A 82 2.32 2.13 -17.19
CA ILE A 82 2.41 1.00 -18.12
C ILE A 82 2.17 1.49 -19.55
N THR A 83 2.69 0.74 -20.51
CA THR A 83 2.49 1.01 -21.93
C THR A 83 1.09 0.58 -22.38
N GLU A 84 0.63 1.12 -23.51
CA GLU A 84 -0.64 0.70 -24.13
C GLU A 84 -0.60 -0.77 -24.57
N MET A 85 0.56 -1.24 -25.03
CA MET A 85 0.78 -2.64 -25.43
C MET A 85 0.62 -3.60 -24.24
N GLU A 86 1.26 -3.29 -23.10
CA GLU A 86 1.12 -4.09 -21.86
C GLU A 86 -0.34 -4.06 -21.36
N SER A 87 -0.98 -2.89 -21.45
CA SER A 87 -2.40 -2.74 -21.10
C SER A 87 -3.30 -3.60 -21.98
N ALA A 88 -3.06 -3.63 -23.29
CA ALA A 88 -3.81 -4.43 -24.25
C ALA A 88 -3.61 -5.93 -24.01
N MET A 89 -2.37 -6.38 -23.80
CA MET A 89 -2.06 -7.77 -23.48
C MET A 89 -2.76 -8.23 -22.20
N LEU A 90 -2.77 -7.39 -21.16
CA LEU A 90 -3.47 -7.70 -19.91
C LEU A 90 -4.99 -7.82 -20.12
N ARG A 91 -5.59 -6.95 -20.95
CA ARG A 91 -7.02 -7.04 -21.29
C ARG A 91 -7.35 -8.36 -21.98
N THR A 92 -6.62 -8.71 -23.03
CA THR A 92 -6.83 -9.97 -23.76
C THR A 92 -6.69 -11.21 -22.85
N GLN A 93 -5.69 -11.22 -21.97
CA GLN A 93 -5.51 -12.33 -21.03
C GLN A 93 -6.63 -12.40 -19.98
N LYS A 94 -7.17 -11.25 -19.54
CA LYS A 94 -8.33 -11.20 -18.65
C LYS A 94 -9.60 -11.68 -19.34
N GLU A 95 -9.86 -11.28 -20.58
CA GLU A 95 -11.00 -11.72 -21.39
C GLU A 95 -11.03 -13.24 -21.57
N GLN A 96 -9.86 -13.86 -21.81
CA GLN A 96 -9.74 -15.32 -21.87
C GLN A 96 -10.13 -15.97 -20.53
N ILE A 97 -9.64 -15.45 -19.40
CA ILE A 97 -10.00 -15.95 -18.07
C ILE A 97 -11.49 -15.76 -17.79
N GLU A 98 -12.08 -14.66 -18.26
CA GLU A 98 -13.50 -14.37 -18.08
C GLU A 98 -14.37 -15.34 -18.86
N ASN A 99 -13.99 -15.68 -20.10
CA ASN A 99 -14.68 -16.69 -20.88
C ASN A 99 -14.63 -18.05 -20.17
N ASP A 100 -13.46 -18.50 -19.73
CA ASP A 100 -13.31 -19.75 -18.97
C ASP A 100 -14.17 -19.75 -17.68
N ALA A 101 -14.32 -18.60 -17.03
CA ALA A 101 -15.09 -18.46 -15.79
C ALA A 101 -16.59 -18.70 -15.97
N ARG A 102 -17.13 -18.49 -17.18
CA ARG A 102 -18.55 -18.72 -17.48
C ARG A 102 -18.91 -20.21 -17.55
N HIS A 103 -17.93 -21.07 -17.77
CA HIS A 103 -18.13 -22.51 -17.95
C HIS A 103 -17.93 -23.34 -16.66
N VAL A 104 -17.57 -22.71 -15.53
CA VAL A 104 -17.21 -23.43 -14.29
C VAL A 104 -18.33 -24.30 -13.72
N PHE A 105 -19.58 -23.89 -13.91
CA PHE A 105 -20.76 -24.55 -13.35
C PHE A 105 -21.81 -24.85 -14.41
N GLU A 106 -21.41 -25.00 -15.68
CA GLU A 106 -22.36 -25.20 -16.79
C GLU A 106 -23.11 -26.54 -16.71
N ASP A 107 -22.52 -27.52 -16.03
CA ASP A 107 -23.04 -28.87 -15.84
C ASP A 107 -23.71 -29.07 -14.46
N ALA A 108 -23.79 -28.02 -13.64
CA ALA A 108 -24.33 -28.07 -12.29
C ALA A 108 -25.70 -27.36 -12.20
N LEU A 109 -26.66 -28.00 -11.54
CA LEU A 109 -27.98 -27.41 -11.28
C LEU A 109 -27.86 -26.15 -10.42
N ASP A 110 -28.74 -25.16 -10.68
CA ASP A 110 -28.73 -23.85 -10.01
C ASP A 110 -28.79 -23.95 -8.48
N GLU A 111 -29.45 -24.98 -7.94
CA GLU A 111 -29.55 -25.24 -6.50
C GLU A 111 -28.19 -25.60 -5.84
N PHE A 112 -27.17 -25.92 -6.64
CA PHE A 112 -25.81 -26.21 -6.19
C PHE A 112 -24.74 -25.27 -6.76
N SER A 113 -25.06 -24.53 -7.83
CA SER A 113 -24.12 -23.65 -8.55
C SER A 113 -24.37 -22.15 -8.39
N THR A 114 -25.44 -21.76 -7.70
CA THR A 114 -25.75 -20.35 -7.44
C THR A 114 -25.81 -20.06 -5.94
N ILE A 115 -25.45 -18.84 -5.56
CA ILE A 115 -25.50 -18.41 -4.15
C ILE A 115 -26.92 -18.54 -3.59
N PRO A 116 -27.98 -18.03 -4.26
CA PRO A 116 -29.35 -18.23 -3.78
C PRO A 116 -29.76 -19.71 -3.69
N GLY A 117 -29.40 -20.52 -4.68
CA GLY A 117 -29.73 -21.94 -4.70
C GLY A 117 -29.15 -22.69 -3.51
N VAL A 118 -27.85 -22.50 -3.26
CA VAL A 118 -27.17 -23.11 -2.11
C VAL A 118 -27.77 -22.62 -0.79
N LEU A 119 -27.98 -21.31 -0.64
CA LEU A 119 -28.58 -20.74 0.57
C LEU A 119 -29.99 -21.28 0.83
N GLN A 120 -30.80 -21.45 -0.22
CA GLN A 120 -32.16 -21.99 -0.09
C GLN A 120 -32.17 -23.44 0.41
N ARG A 121 -31.20 -24.27 -0.02
CA ARG A 121 -31.05 -25.65 0.47
C ARG A 121 -30.72 -25.68 1.97
N PHE A 122 -29.81 -24.81 2.40
CA PHE A 122 -29.43 -24.71 3.82
C PHE A 122 -30.55 -24.11 4.68
N ASP A 123 -31.26 -23.10 4.18
CA ASP A 123 -32.43 -22.53 4.87
C ASP A 123 -33.55 -23.57 5.01
N LEU A 124 -33.82 -24.38 3.98
CA LEU A 124 -34.79 -25.47 4.05
C LEU A 124 -34.42 -26.49 5.14
N TRP A 125 -33.15 -26.89 5.24
CA TRP A 125 -32.69 -27.79 6.31
C TRP A 125 -32.86 -27.13 7.68
N LYS A 126 -32.39 -25.89 7.84
CA LYS A 126 -32.52 -25.12 9.09
C LYS A 126 -33.98 -25.00 9.56
N ARG A 127 -34.93 -24.88 8.64
CA ARG A 127 -36.38 -24.83 8.94
C ARG A 127 -36.98 -26.18 9.28
N THR A 128 -36.49 -27.25 8.66
CA THR A 128 -37.04 -28.60 8.83
C THR A 128 -36.54 -29.24 10.12
N ASP A 129 -35.26 -29.06 10.42
CA ASP A 129 -34.60 -29.64 11.60
C ASP A 129 -33.47 -28.71 12.08
N ARG A 130 -33.83 -27.75 12.93
CA ARG A 130 -32.91 -26.74 13.46
C ARG A 130 -31.87 -27.34 14.40
N ASP A 131 -32.24 -28.37 15.15
CA ASP A 131 -31.35 -29.02 16.12
C ASP A 131 -30.26 -29.76 15.37
N ALA A 132 -30.61 -30.62 14.40
CA ALA A 132 -29.62 -31.29 13.55
C ALA A 132 -28.74 -30.30 12.77
N TYR A 133 -29.30 -29.21 12.27
CA TYR A 133 -28.55 -28.15 11.59
C TYR A 133 -27.48 -27.53 12.51
N SER A 134 -27.86 -27.28 13.77
CA SER A 134 -26.97 -26.66 14.77
C SER A 134 -25.90 -27.64 15.25
N GLU A 135 -26.29 -28.89 15.54
CA GLU A 135 -25.41 -29.97 15.97
C GLU A 135 -24.40 -30.38 14.89
N ALA A 136 -24.76 -30.24 13.59
CA ALA A 136 -23.85 -30.44 12.47
C ALA A 136 -22.91 -29.24 12.23
N TYR A 137 -22.99 -28.18 13.05
CA TYR A 137 -22.18 -26.96 12.95
C TYR A 137 -22.27 -26.31 11.56
N VAL A 138 -23.46 -26.31 10.94
CA VAL A 138 -23.60 -25.85 9.56
C VAL A 138 -23.19 -24.38 9.40
N HIS A 139 -23.46 -23.52 10.38
CA HIS A 139 -23.00 -22.13 10.41
C HIS A 139 -21.48 -21.95 10.26
N LEU A 140 -20.66 -22.96 10.60
CA LEU A 140 -19.20 -22.96 10.37
C LEU A 140 -18.81 -23.44 8.97
N CYS A 141 -19.64 -24.28 8.37
CA CYS A 141 -19.46 -24.94 7.08
C CYS A 141 -20.05 -24.14 5.92
N LEU A 142 -21.14 -23.41 6.13
CA LEU A 142 -21.85 -22.63 5.12
C LEU A 142 -20.94 -21.63 4.39
N PRO A 143 -20.09 -20.82 5.08
CA PRO A 143 -19.11 -19.98 4.39
C PRO A 143 -18.16 -20.76 3.47
N LYS A 144 -17.82 -22.00 3.83
CA LYS A 144 -16.94 -22.86 3.02
C LYS A 144 -17.69 -23.37 1.78
N ALA A 145 -18.95 -23.75 1.92
CA ALA A 145 -19.80 -24.17 0.81
C ALA A 145 -20.01 -23.04 -0.21
N LEU A 146 -20.17 -21.80 0.27
CA LEU A 146 -20.29 -20.61 -0.58
C LEU A 146 -18.96 -20.15 -1.19
N GLY A 147 -17.83 -20.64 -0.64
CA GLY A 147 -16.48 -20.24 -1.02
C GLY A 147 -16.21 -20.24 -2.52
N PRO A 148 -16.41 -21.36 -3.25
CA PRO A 148 -16.21 -21.41 -4.70
C PRO A 148 -17.08 -20.41 -5.47
N LEU A 149 -18.32 -20.20 -5.04
CA LEU A 149 -19.27 -19.30 -5.70
C LEU A 149 -18.85 -17.84 -5.51
N ILE A 150 -18.57 -17.43 -4.27
CA ILE A 150 -18.14 -16.07 -3.95
C ILE A 150 -16.80 -15.78 -4.64
N ARG A 151 -15.84 -16.72 -4.61
CA ARG A 151 -14.54 -16.60 -5.29
C ARG A 151 -14.69 -16.38 -6.80
N LEU A 152 -15.65 -17.05 -7.44
CA LEU A 152 -15.96 -16.81 -8.84
C LEU A 152 -16.53 -15.39 -9.07
N LYS A 153 -17.40 -14.90 -8.17
CA LYS A 153 -17.95 -13.53 -8.25
C LYS A 153 -16.92 -12.44 -8.01
N ILE A 154 -15.92 -12.68 -7.17
CA ILE A 154 -14.82 -11.74 -6.88
C ILE A 154 -13.54 -12.04 -7.67
N LEU A 155 -13.61 -12.89 -8.71
CA LEU A 155 -12.44 -13.39 -9.43
C LEU A 155 -11.50 -12.25 -9.85
N PHE A 156 -12.07 -11.20 -10.43
CA PHE A 156 -11.37 -10.01 -10.93
C PHE A 156 -11.27 -8.85 -9.92
N TRP A 157 -11.88 -8.99 -8.74
CA TRP A 157 -11.80 -7.97 -7.71
C TRP A 157 -10.36 -7.77 -7.25
N SER A 158 -9.95 -6.51 -7.20
CA SER A 158 -8.72 -6.07 -6.56
C SER A 158 -8.87 -4.60 -6.18
N PRO A 159 -8.45 -4.21 -4.97
CA PRO A 159 -8.49 -2.81 -4.54
C PRO A 159 -7.49 -1.93 -5.32
N PHE A 160 -6.54 -2.52 -6.06
CA PHE A 160 -5.51 -1.78 -6.78
C PHE A 160 -5.86 -1.46 -8.24
N ASN A 161 -6.98 -1.96 -8.74
CA ASN A 161 -7.44 -1.70 -10.11
C ASN A 161 -8.44 -0.53 -10.13
N GLU A 162 -8.58 0.14 -11.28
CA GLU A 162 -9.60 1.18 -11.47
C GLU A 162 -11.02 0.63 -11.22
N GLY A 163 -11.84 1.40 -10.49
CA GLY A 163 -13.19 0.98 -10.13
C GLY A 163 -13.24 -0.12 -9.07
N GLY A 164 -12.22 -0.20 -8.20
CA GLY A 164 -12.13 -1.12 -7.07
C GLY A 164 -13.49 -1.28 -6.40
N LEU A 165 -14.14 -2.40 -6.69
CA LEU A 165 -15.55 -2.62 -6.45
C LEU A 165 -15.84 -2.47 -4.96
N ASP A 166 -16.85 -1.67 -4.61
CA ASP A 166 -17.40 -1.71 -3.27
C ASP A 166 -18.05 -3.07 -3.07
N LEU A 167 -17.45 -3.91 -2.22
CA LEU A 167 -17.93 -5.27 -1.97
C LEU A 167 -19.37 -5.25 -1.44
N ASP A 168 -19.76 -4.17 -0.76
CA ASP A 168 -21.09 -4.06 -0.15
C ASP A 168 -22.19 -3.85 -1.20
N GLU A 169 -21.88 -3.19 -2.30
CA GLU A 169 -22.81 -2.95 -3.41
C GLU A 169 -22.97 -4.17 -4.34
N THR A 170 -22.22 -5.24 -4.09
CA THR A 170 -22.27 -6.42 -4.94
C THR A 170 -23.55 -7.23 -4.72
N ARG A 171 -24.12 -7.72 -5.82
CA ARG A 171 -25.30 -8.60 -5.79
C ARG A 171 -25.09 -9.85 -4.92
N TRP A 172 -23.87 -10.42 -4.91
CA TRP A 172 -23.60 -11.61 -4.11
C TRP A 172 -23.60 -11.30 -2.61
N ASN A 173 -23.11 -10.12 -2.20
CA ASN A 173 -23.14 -9.72 -0.79
C ASN A 173 -24.57 -9.42 -0.33
N GLN A 174 -25.34 -8.71 -1.16
CA GLN A 174 -26.78 -8.48 -0.91
C GLN A 174 -27.54 -9.79 -0.74
N GLN A 175 -27.23 -10.81 -1.55
CA GLN A 175 -27.84 -12.14 -1.41
C GLN A 175 -27.53 -12.77 -0.05
N LEU A 176 -26.30 -12.64 0.47
CA LEU A 176 -25.94 -13.15 1.80
C LEU A 176 -26.55 -12.35 2.94
N LEU A 177 -26.73 -11.03 2.77
CA LEU A 177 -27.36 -10.20 3.79
C LEU A 177 -28.85 -10.50 3.93
N LEU A 178 -29.53 -10.78 2.82
CA LEU A 178 -30.98 -10.89 2.78
C LEU A 178 -31.51 -12.33 2.91
N TYR A 179 -30.68 -13.37 2.77
CA TYR A 179 -31.18 -14.75 2.59
C TYR A 179 -32.01 -15.30 3.76
N ASN A 180 -31.82 -14.73 4.95
CA ASN A 180 -32.47 -15.20 6.17
C ASN A 180 -33.44 -14.17 6.77
N ILE A 181 -33.71 -13.08 6.06
CA ILE A 181 -34.67 -12.07 6.50
C ILE A 181 -36.09 -12.55 6.21
N ARG A 182 -36.96 -12.48 7.22
CA ARG A 182 -38.37 -12.90 7.15
C ARG A 182 -39.31 -11.72 7.34
N ASP A 183 -40.57 -11.87 6.90
CA ASP A 183 -41.59 -10.81 7.04
C ASP A 183 -41.94 -10.50 8.51
N ASN A 184 -41.72 -11.44 9.43
CA ASN A 184 -41.95 -11.30 10.87
C ASN A 184 -40.66 -11.30 11.70
N GLU A 185 -39.53 -10.94 11.08
CA GLU A 185 -38.22 -10.93 11.74
C GLU A 185 -38.19 -9.93 12.92
N THR A 186 -37.64 -10.36 14.05
CA THR A 186 -37.43 -9.51 15.24
C THR A 186 -35.96 -9.56 15.66
N GLU A 187 -35.51 -8.61 16.47
CA GLU A 187 -34.12 -8.59 16.97
C GLU A 187 -33.76 -9.86 17.74
N ASP A 188 -34.70 -10.42 18.51
CA ASP A 188 -34.48 -11.66 19.26
C ASP A 188 -34.40 -12.89 18.34
N LEU A 189 -35.17 -12.92 17.24
CA LEU A 189 -35.09 -13.98 16.24
C LEU A 189 -33.76 -13.94 15.47
N LEU A 190 -33.29 -12.74 15.10
CA LEU A 190 -31.98 -12.53 14.48
C LEU A 190 -30.86 -12.98 15.42
N ARG A 191 -30.92 -12.58 16.70
CA ARG A 191 -29.89 -12.94 17.70
C ARG A 191 -29.83 -14.45 17.94
N ALA A 192 -30.96 -15.14 17.84
CA ALA A 192 -31.03 -16.59 18.01
C ALA A 192 -30.60 -17.36 16.75
N ASP A 193 -30.47 -16.72 15.59
CA ASP A 193 -30.16 -17.42 14.34
C ASP A 193 -28.72 -17.96 14.36
N PRO A 194 -28.52 -19.28 14.09
CA PRO A 194 -27.18 -19.87 14.09
C PRO A 194 -26.25 -19.25 13.03
N ASP A 195 -26.80 -18.67 11.98
CA ASP A 195 -26.08 -18.10 10.85
C ASP A 195 -25.98 -16.56 10.89
N LEU A 196 -26.27 -15.93 12.04
CA LEU A 196 -26.14 -14.47 12.24
C LEU A 196 -24.80 -13.91 11.73
N GLU A 197 -23.72 -14.67 11.91
CA GLU A 197 -22.36 -14.29 11.52
C GLU A 197 -21.97 -14.76 10.10
N LEU A 198 -22.92 -15.13 9.24
CA LEU A 198 -22.60 -15.65 7.90
C LEU A 198 -21.75 -14.67 7.09
N VAL A 199 -22.18 -13.41 6.99
CA VAL A 199 -21.47 -12.39 6.19
C VAL A 199 -20.07 -12.12 6.78
N PRO A 200 -19.91 -11.82 8.08
CA PRO A 200 -18.58 -11.67 8.67
C PRO A 200 -17.66 -12.89 8.45
N LYS A 201 -18.19 -14.12 8.56
CA LYS A 201 -17.42 -15.35 8.32
C LYS A 201 -17.03 -15.52 6.84
N CYS A 202 -17.88 -15.10 5.90
CA CYS A 202 -17.53 -15.07 4.48
C CYS A 202 -16.42 -14.04 4.20
N VAL A 203 -16.49 -12.86 4.80
CA VAL A 203 -15.44 -11.84 4.71
C VAL A 203 -14.12 -12.40 5.24
N GLU A 204 -14.12 -12.95 6.45
CA GLU A 204 -12.93 -13.49 7.09
C GLU A 204 -12.32 -14.67 6.31
N LYS A 205 -13.14 -15.60 5.81
CA LYS A 205 -12.66 -16.84 5.18
C LYS A 205 -12.39 -16.73 3.68
N ILE A 206 -12.87 -15.68 3.02
CA ILE A 206 -12.82 -15.56 1.55
C ILE A 206 -12.18 -14.23 1.14
N ILE A 207 -12.69 -13.11 1.64
CA ILE A 207 -12.24 -11.77 1.25
C ILE A 207 -10.85 -11.48 1.82
N ILE A 208 -10.62 -11.74 3.11
CA ILE A 208 -9.32 -11.49 3.74
C ILE A 208 -8.19 -12.32 3.10
N PRO A 209 -8.34 -13.65 2.88
CA PRO A 209 -7.33 -14.43 2.16
C PRO A 209 -7.10 -13.96 0.73
N LYS A 210 -8.15 -13.50 0.02
CA LYS A 210 -7.99 -12.92 -1.32
C LYS A 210 -7.20 -11.61 -1.25
N LEU A 211 -7.53 -10.73 -0.30
CA LEU A 211 -6.81 -9.48 -0.09
C LEU A 211 -5.34 -9.72 0.24
N ASP A 212 -5.03 -10.66 1.11
CA ASP A 212 -3.67 -11.08 1.45
C ASP A 212 -2.87 -11.55 0.21
N GLN A 213 -3.48 -12.38 -0.62
CA GLN A 213 -2.87 -12.79 -1.89
C GLN A 213 -2.57 -11.58 -2.79
N LEU A 214 -3.52 -10.64 -2.92
CA LEU A 214 -3.36 -9.44 -3.74
C LEU A 214 -2.31 -8.48 -3.17
N VAL A 215 -2.22 -8.35 -1.85
CA VAL A 215 -1.13 -7.65 -1.16
C VAL A 215 0.20 -8.27 -1.56
N GLY A 216 0.31 -9.59 -1.54
CA GLY A 216 1.51 -10.31 -1.98
C GLY A 216 1.89 -10.06 -3.44
N VAL A 217 0.92 -10.05 -4.37
CA VAL A 217 1.21 -10.04 -5.82
C VAL A 217 1.04 -8.70 -6.54
N GLN A 218 0.37 -7.71 -5.96
CA GLN A 218 0.10 -6.41 -6.61
C GLN A 218 0.61 -5.21 -5.83
N TRP A 219 0.42 -5.20 -4.51
CA TRP A 219 0.74 -4.01 -3.71
C TRP A 219 2.24 -3.69 -3.75
N ASP A 220 2.55 -2.44 -4.00
CA ASP A 220 3.89 -1.88 -3.91
C ASP A 220 3.93 -0.79 -2.83
N PRO A 221 4.69 -0.97 -1.72
CA PRO A 221 4.82 0.04 -0.66
C PRO A 221 5.37 1.39 -1.14
N MET A 222 6.07 1.43 -2.28
CA MET A 222 6.56 2.67 -2.88
C MET A 222 5.48 3.41 -3.68
N SER A 223 4.33 2.79 -3.94
CA SER A 223 3.19 3.43 -4.59
C SER A 223 2.25 4.08 -3.57
N ARG A 224 2.10 5.41 -3.68
CA ARG A 224 1.24 6.20 -2.80
C ARG A 224 -0.25 5.88 -2.99
N SER A 225 -0.70 5.75 -4.23
CA SER A 225 -2.11 5.46 -4.54
C SER A 225 -2.49 4.08 -4.01
N GLN A 226 -1.68 3.06 -4.28
CA GLN A 226 -1.96 1.71 -3.80
C GLN A 226 -1.93 1.61 -2.27
N SER A 227 -0.94 2.26 -1.62
CA SER A 227 -0.85 2.26 -0.15
C SER A 227 -2.04 2.97 0.49
N LEU A 228 -2.50 4.09 -0.08
CA LEU A 228 -3.70 4.78 0.41
C LEU A 228 -4.96 3.92 0.23
N THR A 229 -5.13 3.30 -0.93
CA THR A 229 -6.30 2.45 -1.18
C THR A 229 -6.32 1.24 -0.25
N LEU A 230 -5.17 0.60 -0.01
CA LEU A 230 -5.08 -0.54 0.89
C LEU A 230 -5.42 -0.17 2.33
N VAL A 231 -4.87 0.95 2.84
CA VAL A 231 -5.24 1.46 4.18
C VAL A 231 -6.74 1.70 4.27
N ASN A 232 -7.35 2.34 3.26
CA ASN A 232 -8.79 2.60 3.26
C ASN A 232 -9.63 1.32 3.28
N VAL A 233 -9.25 0.32 2.47
CA VAL A 233 -9.97 -0.96 2.40
C VAL A 233 -9.85 -1.72 3.72
N VAL A 234 -8.66 -1.78 4.32
CA VAL A 234 -8.45 -2.45 5.62
C VAL A 234 -9.23 -1.73 6.73
N THR A 235 -9.19 -0.39 6.76
CA THR A 235 -9.96 0.40 7.73
C THR A 235 -11.46 0.17 7.57
N LYS A 236 -11.98 0.19 6.34
CA LYS A 236 -13.40 -0.07 6.06
C LYS A 236 -13.81 -1.47 6.53
N LEU A 237 -13.02 -2.50 6.19
CA LEU A 237 -13.29 -3.87 6.62
C LEU A 237 -13.35 -4.01 8.15
N LEU A 238 -12.47 -3.34 8.90
CA LEU A 238 -12.49 -3.34 10.36
C LEU A 238 -13.72 -2.59 10.94
N GLN A 239 -14.16 -1.53 10.28
CA GLN A 239 -15.36 -0.77 10.70
C GLN A 239 -16.64 -1.57 10.46
N ASP A 240 -16.76 -2.19 9.28
CA ASP A 240 -17.96 -2.92 8.87
C ASP A 240 -18.06 -4.30 9.50
N TYR A 241 -16.92 -4.92 9.82
CA TYR A 241 -16.86 -6.27 10.39
C TYR A 241 -16.00 -6.29 11.67
N PRO A 242 -16.52 -5.83 12.82
CA PRO A 242 -15.80 -5.79 14.10
C PRO A 242 -15.34 -7.18 14.62
N THR A 243 -15.83 -8.26 14.03
CA THR A 243 -15.34 -9.63 14.29
C THR A 243 -13.92 -9.86 13.74
N LEU A 244 -13.46 -9.01 12.82
CA LEU A 244 -12.07 -8.98 12.36
C LEU A 244 -11.20 -8.33 13.45
N GLY A 245 -10.27 -9.09 13.98
CA GLY A 245 -9.39 -8.63 15.06
C GLY A 245 -8.30 -9.66 15.38
N PRO A 246 -7.66 -9.57 16.55
CA PRO A 246 -6.51 -10.43 16.91
C PRO A 246 -6.81 -11.95 16.87
N ASN A 247 -8.08 -12.32 17.06
CA ASN A 247 -8.52 -13.72 17.04
C ASN A 247 -8.66 -14.29 15.61
N SER A 248 -8.74 -13.41 14.60
CA SER A 248 -8.81 -13.83 13.21
C SER A 248 -7.41 -14.16 12.68
N LYS A 249 -7.12 -15.44 12.52
CA LYS A 249 -5.82 -15.89 11.97
C LYS A 249 -5.57 -15.35 10.56
N ALA A 250 -6.61 -15.28 9.74
CA ALA A 250 -6.51 -14.75 8.38
C ALA A 250 -6.17 -13.26 8.37
N PHE A 251 -6.80 -12.48 9.26
CA PHE A 251 -6.53 -11.05 9.38
C PHE A 251 -5.14 -10.78 9.95
N THR A 252 -4.75 -11.48 11.01
CA THR A 252 -3.40 -11.37 11.58
C THR A 252 -2.32 -11.72 10.56
N LEU A 253 -2.54 -12.74 9.71
CA LEU A 253 -1.63 -13.06 8.61
C LEU A 253 -1.52 -11.92 7.59
N LEU A 254 -2.65 -11.34 7.17
CA LEU A 254 -2.68 -10.18 6.27
C LEU A 254 -1.85 -9.02 6.84
N ILE A 255 -2.08 -8.66 8.11
CA ILE A 255 -1.38 -7.55 8.77
C ILE A 255 0.13 -7.81 8.88
N ASN A 256 0.53 -9.04 9.21
CA ASN A 256 1.94 -9.42 9.25
C ASN A 256 2.60 -9.35 7.87
N ASN A 257 1.94 -9.86 6.82
CA ASN A 257 2.47 -9.82 5.46
C ASN A 257 2.59 -8.38 4.93
N ILE A 258 1.69 -7.48 5.35
CA ILE A 258 1.78 -6.05 5.05
C ILE A 258 3.04 -5.46 5.69
N ALA A 259 3.29 -5.73 6.97
CA ALA A 259 4.47 -5.23 7.69
C ALA A 259 5.77 -5.76 7.09
N GLU A 260 5.85 -7.06 6.81
CA GLU A 260 7.03 -7.67 6.17
C GLU A 260 7.32 -7.06 4.80
N LYS A 261 6.28 -6.81 3.98
CA LYS A 261 6.48 -6.18 2.68
C LYS A 261 6.98 -4.74 2.78
N MET A 262 6.60 -3.99 3.83
CA MET A 262 7.19 -2.67 4.10
C MET A 262 8.68 -2.78 4.46
N LYS A 263 9.06 -3.75 5.31
CA LYS A 263 10.47 -4.02 5.64
C LYS A 263 11.28 -4.33 4.38
N GLU A 264 10.77 -5.21 3.53
CA GLU A 264 11.40 -5.53 2.24
C GLU A 264 11.59 -4.29 1.36
N ALA A 265 10.62 -3.38 1.32
CA ALA A 265 10.75 -2.14 0.56
C ALA A 265 11.81 -1.19 1.15
N VAL A 266 11.89 -1.09 2.49
CA VAL A 266 12.95 -0.31 3.16
C VAL A 266 14.33 -0.88 2.83
N ASP A 267 14.50 -2.20 2.86
CA ASP A 267 15.80 -2.82 2.62
C ASP A 267 16.22 -2.83 1.15
N ASN A 268 15.28 -2.96 0.20
CA ASN A 268 15.60 -3.20 -1.20
C ASN A 268 15.32 -2.01 -2.14
N ASP A 269 14.51 -1.03 -1.73
CA ASP A 269 14.08 0.08 -2.60
C ASP A 269 14.59 1.45 -2.12
N VAL A 270 15.21 1.54 -0.94
CA VAL A 270 15.79 2.79 -0.42
C VAL A 270 17.28 2.85 -0.72
N PHE A 271 17.68 3.90 -1.44
CA PHE A 271 19.08 4.21 -1.69
C PHE A 271 19.26 5.72 -1.67
N ILE A 272 19.98 6.25 -0.68
CA ILE A 272 20.36 7.66 -0.62
C ILE A 272 21.88 7.74 -0.75
N PRO A 273 22.42 8.26 -1.86
CA PRO A 273 23.86 8.29 -2.07
C PRO A 273 24.53 9.28 -1.11
N ILE A 274 25.57 8.83 -0.41
CA ILE A 274 26.40 9.69 0.45
C ILE A 274 27.69 9.99 -0.31
N TYR A 275 27.81 11.23 -0.81
CA TYR A 275 29.03 11.71 -1.46
C TYR A 275 29.67 12.83 -0.65
N PRO A 276 31.00 13.00 -0.72
CA PRO A 276 31.68 14.20 -0.24
C PRO A 276 31.07 15.48 -0.85
N ARG A 277 30.91 16.53 -0.03
CA ARG A 277 30.30 17.81 -0.46
C ARG A 277 30.98 18.41 -1.70
N THR A 278 32.28 18.17 -1.88
CA THR A 278 33.08 18.69 -3.00
C THR A 278 32.62 18.20 -4.38
N ILE A 279 31.88 17.09 -4.44
CA ILE A 279 31.36 16.50 -5.69
C ILE A 279 29.83 16.47 -5.74
N MET A 280 29.15 17.07 -4.75
CA MET A 280 27.69 17.20 -4.70
C MET A 280 27.21 18.45 -5.45
N ASP A 281 27.47 18.53 -6.76
CA ASP A 281 27.00 19.63 -7.60
C ASP A 281 26.12 19.17 -8.77
N GLY A 282 25.27 20.07 -9.26
CA GLY A 282 24.39 19.87 -10.41
C GLY A 282 23.56 18.59 -10.35
N ARG A 283 23.83 17.66 -11.28
CA ARG A 283 23.05 16.41 -11.45
C ARG A 283 23.14 15.47 -10.24
N MET A 284 24.26 15.49 -9.51
CA MET A 284 24.45 14.69 -8.31
C MET A 284 23.55 15.16 -7.16
N SER A 285 23.52 16.47 -6.93
CA SER A 285 22.64 17.07 -5.93
C SER A 285 21.16 16.79 -6.25
N ALA A 286 20.76 16.95 -7.52
CA ALA A 286 19.39 16.65 -7.94
C ALA A 286 19.00 15.18 -7.71
N PHE A 287 19.91 14.24 -7.98
CA PHE A 287 19.67 12.82 -7.71
C PHE A 287 19.56 12.53 -6.21
N PHE A 288 20.43 13.12 -5.39
CA PHE A 288 20.37 13.02 -3.94
C PHE A 288 19.05 13.55 -3.37
N GLN A 289 18.58 14.73 -3.80
CA GLN A 289 17.27 15.26 -3.39
C GLN A 289 16.13 14.31 -3.75
N ARG A 290 16.15 13.76 -4.97
CA ARG A 290 15.13 12.80 -5.42
C ARG A 290 15.11 11.56 -4.57
N GLN A 291 16.28 10.98 -4.28
CA GLN A 291 16.38 9.79 -3.44
C GLN A 291 15.91 10.05 -2.01
N PHE A 292 16.27 11.21 -1.44
CA PHE A 292 15.74 11.64 -0.14
C PHE A 292 14.22 11.77 -0.17
N ALA A 293 13.65 12.43 -1.18
CA ALA A 293 12.21 12.58 -1.33
C ALA A 293 11.49 11.23 -1.55
N CYS A 294 12.08 10.30 -2.30
CA CYS A 294 11.57 8.92 -2.44
C CYS A 294 11.49 8.20 -1.08
N ALA A 295 12.53 8.34 -0.24
CA ALA A 295 12.54 7.75 1.10
C ALA A 295 11.52 8.43 2.03
N VAL A 296 11.33 9.74 1.96
CA VAL A 296 10.26 10.44 2.70
C VAL A 296 8.87 10.02 2.21
N LYS A 297 8.70 9.75 0.91
CA LYS A 297 7.44 9.19 0.37
C LYS A 297 7.15 7.81 0.98
N LEU A 298 8.15 6.93 1.03
CA LEU A 298 8.00 5.61 1.67
C LEU A 298 7.65 5.77 3.16
N LEU A 299 8.33 6.68 3.87
CA LEU A 299 8.01 6.99 5.26
C LEU A 299 6.54 7.40 5.41
N SER A 300 6.05 8.32 4.55
CA SER A 300 4.64 8.71 4.53
C SER A 300 3.69 7.54 4.28
N ASN A 301 4.08 6.59 3.43
CA ASN A 301 3.25 5.41 3.15
C ASN A 301 3.21 4.45 4.34
N ILE A 302 4.32 4.25 5.05
CA ILE A 302 4.42 3.38 6.23
C ILE A 302 3.62 3.97 7.40
N VAL A 303 3.84 5.24 7.75
CA VAL A 303 3.19 5.83 8.94
C VAL A 303 1.67 6.04 8.80
N ARG A 304 1.10 5.89 7.60
CA ARG A 304 -0.36 5.85 7.39
C ARG A 304 -1.04 4.67 8.04
N TRP A 305 -0.26 3.64 8.39
CA TRP A 305 -0.76 2.46 9.08
C TRP A 305 -0.86 2.65 10.59
N GLN A 306 -0.55 3.85 11.10
CA GLN A 306 -0.79 4.23 12.48
C GLN A 306 -2.26 4.04 12.83
N GLY A 307 -2.52 3.28 13.89
CA GLY A 307 -3.86 2.85 14.29
C GLY A 307 -4.35 1.52 13.69
N LEU A 308 -3.64 0.96 12.69
CA LEU A 308 -3.91 -0.36 12.13
C LEU A 308 -2.83 -1.38 12.50
N LEU A 309 -1.57 -0.97 12.45
CA LEU A 309 -0.42 -1.74 12.95
C LEU A 309 -0.10 -1.33 14.39
N SER A 310 0.55 -2.23 15.14
CA SER A 310 1.02 -1.89 16.49
C SER A 310 2.09 -0.80 16.42
N GLU A 311 2.11 0.05 17.45
CA GLU A 311 3.01 1.20 17.52
C GLU A 311 4.49 0.76 17.44
N GLU A 312 4.82 -0.38 18.07
CA GLU A 312 6.17 -0.95 18.07
C GLU A 312 6.63 -1.30 16.65
N ILE A 313 5.80 -2.00 15.88
CA ILE A 313 6.12 -2.42 14.51
C ILE A 313 6.27 -1.19 13.60
N ILE A 314 5.37 -0.21 13.72
CA ILE A 314 5.46 1.00 12.90
C ILE A 314 6.74 1.77 13.23
N CYS A 315 7.07 1.93 14.52
CA CYS A 315 8.29 2.64 14.93
C CYS A 315 9.55 1.91 14.46
N GLU A 316 9.60 0.58 14.56
CA GLU A 316 10.71 -0.24 14.06
C GLU A 316 10.96 -0.03 12.56
N ILE A 317 9.90 -0.05 11.75
CA ILE A 317 10.02 0.06 10.28
C ILE A 317 10.25 1.53 9.88
N ALA A 318 9.42 2.45 10.35
CA ALA A 318 9.42 3.84 9.93
C ALA A 318 10.56 4.65 10.54
N LEU A 319 10.80 4.49 11.85
CA LEU A 319 11.73 5.34 12.59
C LEU A 319 13.11 4.70 12.65
N ASP A 320 13.23 3.45 13.07
CA ASP A 320 14.55 2.81 13.19
C ASP A 320 15.13 2.45 11.82
N SER A 321 14.40 1.66 11.04
CA SER A 321 14.90 1.08 9.79
C SER A 321 14.98 2.06 8.62
N LEU A 322 14.14 3.11 8.62
CA LEU A 322 14.08 4.09 7.54
C LEU A 322 14.62 5.48 7.94
N LEU A 323 14.01 6.14 8.92
CA LEU A 323 14.40 7.49 9.32
C LEU A 323 15.83 7.53 9.88
N ASN A 324 16.10 6.76 10.92
CA ASN A 324 17.37 6.79 11.64
C ASN A 324 18.51 6.20 10.80
N ARG A 325 18.24 5.14 10.04
CA ARG A 325 19.24 4.48 9.17
C ARG A 325 19.61 5.28 7.93
N TYR A 326 18.64 5.91 7.24
CA TYR A 326 18.89 6.54 5.93
C TYR A 326 18.68 8.06 5.95
N LEU A 327 17.48 8.53 6.34
CA LEU A 327 17.11 9.94 6.20
C LEU A 327 17.93 10.85 7.14
N LEU A 328 18.21 10.41 8.37
CA LEU A 328 18.95 11.20 9.35
C LEU A 328 20.38 11.47 8.91
N MET A 329 21.03 10.49 8.27
CA MET A 329 22.38 10.67 7.72
C MET A 329 22.36 11.72 6.61
N ALA A 330 21.38 11.66 5.71
CA ALA A 330 21.21 12.63 4.63
C ALA A 330 20.98 14.06 5.18
N ILE A 331 20.26 14.21 6.28
CA ILE A 331 20.10 15.49 6.98
C ILE A 331 21.45 15.99 7.53
N ARG A 332 22.22 15.13 8.20
CA ARG A 332 23.49 15.48 8.85
C ARG A 332 24.58 15.95 7.88
N ILE A 333 24.63 15.39 6.68
CA ILE A 333 25.65 15.76 5.68
C ILE A 333 25.31 17.04 4.92
N SER A 334 24.08 17.56 5.05
CA SER A 334 23.60 18.77 4.37
C SER A 334 24.13 20.04 5.05
N ASP A 335 24.03 21.20 4.41
CA ASP A 335 24.20 22.48 5.12
C ASP A 335 22.96 22.81 5.97
N ALA A 336 23.05 23.78 6.87
CA ALA A 336 21.97 24.07 7.84
C ALA A 336 20.64 24.46 7.16
N THR A 337 20.67 25.21 6.06
CA THR A 337 19.45 25.65 5.37
C THR A 337 18.79 24.49 4.64
N GLU A 338 19.58 23.67 3.95
CA GLU A 338 19.11 22.49 3.25
C GLU A 338 18.62 21.39 4.22
N ALA A 339 19.36 21.19 5.32
CA ALA A 339 18.98 20.28 6.39
C ALA A 339 17.63 20.66 7.01
N ALA A 340 17.37 21.96 7.21
CA ALA A 340 16.09 22.43 7.72
C ALA A 340 14.92 22.11 6.76
N VAL A 341 15.11 22.25 5.45
CA VAL A 341 14.10 21.84 4.44
C VAL A 341 13.85 20.33 4.51
N LYS A 342 14.91 19.52 4.62
CA LYS A 342 14.78 18.06 4.75
C LYS A 342 14.07 17.65 6.04
N CYS A 343 14.40 18.26 7.17
CA CYS A 343 13.70 18.07 8.44
C CYS A 343 12.21 18.41 8.30
N HIS A 344 11.88 19.51 7.63
CA HIS A 344 10.49 19.88 7.37
C HIS A 344 9.76 18.85 6.50
N MET A 345 10.40 18.33 5.45
CA MET A 345 9.82 17.26 4.62
C MET A 345 9.49 16.02 5.46
N VAL A 346 10.42 15.58 6.33
CA VAL A 346 10.18 14.46 7.26
C VAL A 346 9.05 14.80 8.23
N GLY A 347 9.13 15.93 8.93
CA GLY A 347 8.13 16.35 9.91
C GLY A 347 6.72 16.50 9.32
N SER A 348 6.61 16.88 8.05
CA SER A 348 5.33 17.04 7.36
C SER A 348 4.57 15.74 7.10
N VAL A 349 5.28 14.59 7.13
CA VAL A 349 4.67 13.28 6.89
C VAL A 349 4.46 12.47 8.16
N LEU A 350 5.07 12.83 9.28
CA LEU A 350 4.92 12.12 10.54
C LEU A 350 3.49 12.24 11.09
N PRO A 351 2.97 11.21 11.78
CA PRO A 351 1.74 11.29 12.55
C PRO A 351 1.80 12.48 13.51
N ARG A 352 0.78 13.33 13.49
CA ARG A 352 0.75 14.55 14.32
C ARG A 352 0.84 14.21 15.81
N VAL A 353 0.25 13.10 16.23
CA VAL A 353 0.29 12.64 17.63
C VAL A 353 1.72 12.46 18.16
N TRP A 354 2.65 12.00 17.32
CA TRP A 354 4.08 11.84 17.69
C TRP A 354 4.82 13.16 17.92
N LEU A 355 4.21 14.28 17.56
CA LEU A 355 4.79 15.62 17.74
C LEU A 355 4.21 16.34 18.96
N HIS A 356 3.36 15.69 19.75
CA HIS A 356 2.83 16.23 21.00
C HIS A 356 3.61 15.71 22.20
N SER A 357 3.81 16.57 23.20
CA SER A 357 4.50 16.23 24.45
C SER A 357 3.88 15.00 25.12
N GLY A 358 4.71 14.04 25.51
CA GLY A 358 4.29 12.79 26.15
C GLY A 358 3.89 11.66 25.18
N HIS A 359 3.76 11.94 23.88
CA HIS A 359 3.41 10.94 22.86
C HIS A 359 4.52 10.75 21.80
N THR A 360 5.66 11.42 21.97
CA THR A 360 6.81 11.32 21.09
C THR A 360 7.50 9.96 21.26
N PRO A 361 7.59 9.13 20.20
CA PRO A 361 8.36 7.89 20.25
C PRO A 361 9.83 8.17 20.54
N SER A 362 10.47 7.34 21.37
CA SER A 362 11.89 7.52 21.72
C SER A 362 12.81 7.45 20.50
N GLN A 363 12.42 6.67 19.49
CA GLN A 363 13.09 6.53 18.20
C GLN A 363 13.12 7.83 17.39
N LEU A 364 12.25 8.81 17.69
CA LEU A 364 12.23 10.12 17.03
C LEU A 364 13.25 11.11 17.62
N MET A 365 13.77 10.83 18.82
CA MET A 365 14.71 11.70 19.54
C MET A 365 15.98 12.06 18.76
N PRO A 366 16.62 11.14 18.00
CA PRO A 366 17.78 11.49 17.16
C PRO A 366 17.48 12.61 16.14
N LEU A 367 16.29 12.61 15.54
CA LEU A 367 15.86 13.68 14.64
C LEU A 367 15.63 14.98 15.40
N LEU A 368 14.91 14.95 16.51
CA LEU A 368 14.59 16.16 17.29
C LEU A 368 15.84 16.85 17.83
N ASN A 369 16.83 16.06 18.28
CA ASN A 369 18.14 16.58 18.67
C ASN A 369 18.87 17.21 17.48
N GLN A 370 18.83 16.56 16.31
CA GLN A 370 19.42 17.13 15.10
C GLN A 370 18.76 18.45 14.68
N VAL A 371 17.43 18.55 14.80
CA VAL A 371 16.67 19.78 14.53
C VAL A 371 17.13 20.92 15.44
N LYS A 372 17.34 20.65 16.74
CA LYS A 372 17.91 21.63 17.68
C LYS A 372 19.29 22.10 17.23
N THR A 373 20.20 21.17 16.90
CA THR A 373 21.54 21.53 16.41
C THR A 373 21.47 22.39 15.15
N ILE A 374 20.61 22.05 14.18
CA ILE A 374 20.44 22.85 12.95
C ILE A 374 19.93 24.25 13.28
N SER A 375 18.94 24.38 14.17
CA SER A 375 18.39 25.69 14.56
C SER A 375 19.43 26.64 15.15
N GLN A 376 20.40 26.11 15.90
CA GLN A 376 21.50 26.88 16.48
C GLN A 376 22.54 27.34 15.43
N GLN A 377 22.61 26.66 14.28
CA GLN A 377 23.51 26.99 13.17
C GLN A 377 22.90 28.01 12.19
N LEU A 378 21.60 28.27 12.28
CA LEU A 378 20.89 29.19 11.40
C LEU A 378 21.03 30.64 11.89
N ASP A 379 21.60 31.50 11.05
CA ASP A 379 21.76 32.93 11.32
C ASP A 379 20.45 33.68 11.08
N VAL A 380 19.74 34.06 12.15
CA VAL A 380 18.43 34.74 12.13
C VAL A 380 18.44 36.06 11.35
N ASN A 381 19.61 36.66 11.13
CA ASN A 381 19.74 37.91 10.38
C ASN A 381 19.62 37.71 8.86
N LYS A 382 19.70 36.47 8.37
CA LYS A 382 19.55 36.13 6.95
C LYS A 382 18.11 35.69 6.64
N PRO A 383 17.44 36.27 5.62
CA PRO A 383 16.06 35.91 5.26
C PRO A 383 15.85 34.40 5.03
N LEU A 384 16.80 33.73 4.35
CA LEU A 384 16.75 32.28 4.09
C LEU A 384 16.80 31.44 5.36
N SER A 385 17.58 31.86 6.36
CA SER A 385 17.65 31.19 7.66
C SER A 385 16.37 31.37 8.47
N ARG A 386 15.67 32.51 8.32
CA ARG A 386 14.39 32.75 9.00
C ARG A 386 13.30 31.82 8.46
N ASP A 387 13.18 31.70 7.14
CA ASP A 387 12.27 30.72 6.50
C ASP A 387 12.61 29.28 6.90
N ALA A 388 13.90 28.95 6.98
CA ALA A 388 14.36 27.65 7.48
C ALA A 388 13.95 27.40 8.95
N LEU A 389 14.05 28.39 9.83
CA LEU A 389 13.60 28.28 11.22
C LEU A 389 12.08 28.12 11.34
N GLU A 390 11.30 28.84 10.54
CA GLU A 390 9.83 28.69 10.51
C GLU A 390 9.43 27.25 10.14
N LYS A 391 10.12 26.68 9.15
CA LYS A 391 9.93 25.28 8.71
C LYS A 391 10.22 24.25 9.81
N LEU A 392 11.14 24.55 10.74
CA LEU A 392 11.50 23.68 11.87
C LEU A 392 10.58 23.82 13.08
N SER A 393 9.79 24.89 13.16
CA SER A 393 9.01 25.25 14.36
C SER A 393 8.12 24.12 14.89
N GLY A 394 7.49 23.34 14.01
CA GLY A 394 6.65 22.21 14.40
C GLY A 394 7.43 21.09 15.10
N LEU A 395 8.64 20.78 14.62
CA LEU A 395 9.51 19.76 15.22
C LEU A 395 10.20 20.28 16.49
N LEU A 396 10.56 21.57 16.53
CA LEU A 396 11.16 22.20 17.71
C LEU A 396 10.22 22.19 18.91
N LYS A 397 8.91 22.38 18.70
CA LYS A 397 7.90 22.28 19.76
C LYS A 397 7.75 20.87 20.33
N ALA A 398 8.03 19.85 19.53
CA ALA A 398 7.97 18.44 19.94
C ALA A 398 9.24 17.99 20.68
N ALA A 399 10.33 18.74 20.57
CA ALA A 399 11.60 18.40 21.19
C ALA A 399 11.57 18.76 22.69
N PRO A 400 11.91 17.83 23.60
CA PRO A 400 11.80 18.02 25.05
C PRO A 400 12.75 19.06 25.63
#